data_AF-A0A1E3Y1C2-F1
#
_entry.id   AF-A0A1E3Y1C2-F1
#
_cell.length_a   1.000
_cell.length_b   1.000
_cell.length_c   1.000
_cell.angle_alpha   90.00
_cell.angle_beta   90.00
_cell.angle_gamma   90.00
#
_symmetry.space_group_name_H-M   'P 1'
#
loop_
_entity.id
_entity.type
_entity.pdbx_description
1 polymer ?
#
loop_
_entity_poly.entity_id
_entity_poly.type
_entity_poly.pdbx_seq_one_letter_code
_entity_poly.pdbx_strand_id
1 'polypeptide(L)'
;MNPRREGTFGKDDVRGLAAPESANNATAAGAFVPMLTLGAPGSGTTAIMMGALMLYNIQPGLMLHVEPPEIVGGVIAALFVASVFAIYLMLAVGIAGWLLRKAGFDMAPIILGFVLGKVMEVNLRNAQAISGGDIAILFERKISLVLWALAIAVAVLPMLLGWRAKRRRALAASESAAQ
;
A
#
# COMPACT_ATOMS: atom_id res chain seq x y z
N MET A 1 -15.51 -23.68 -21.33
CA MET A 1 -14.27 -23.26 -20.64
C MET A 1 -13.75 -24.46 -19.85
N ASN A 2 -12.54 -24.96 -20.12
CA ASN A 2 -12.04 -26.21 -19.53
C ASN A 2 -11.38 -25.95 -18.15
N PRO A 3 -11.95 -26.45 -17.04
CA PRO A 3 -11.49 -26.13 -15.68
C PRO A 3 -10.21 -26.86 -15.25
N ARG A 4 -9.68 -27.82 -16.01
CA ARG A 4 -8.53 -28.67 -15.61
C ARG A 4 -7.36 -28.66 -16.60
N ARG A 5 -6.77 -27.49 -16.86
CA ARG A 5 -5.46 -27.42 -17.55
C ARG A 5 -4.36 -27.50 -16.50
N GLU A 6 -3.84 -28.69 -16.29
CA GLU A 6 -2.71 -28.96 -15.39
C GLU A 6 -1.40 -28.47 -16.03
N GLY A 7 -0.44 -27.97 -15.22
CA GLY A 7 0.89 -27.57 -15.70
C GLY A 7 1.03 -26.19 -16.36
N THR A 8 0.05 -25.28 -16.18
CA THR A 8 0.09 -23.89 -16.70
C THR A 8 0.54 -22.85 -15.65
N PHE A 9 0.96 -23.29 -14.46
CA PHE A 9 1.47 -22.40 -13.41
C PHE A 9 2.72 -21.64 -13.90
N GLY A 10 2.74 -20.32 -13.69
CA GLY A 10 3.85 -19.45 -14.11
C GLY A 10 3.93 -19.15 -15.61
N LYS A 11 2.99 -19.64 -16.43
CA LYS A 11 2.95 -19.42 -17.90
C LYS A 11 1.89 -18.38 -18.30
N ASP A 12 1.85 -17.25 -17.61
CA ASP A 12 0.88 -16.16 -17.84
C ASP A 12 -0.59 -16.60 -17.76
N ASP A 13 -0.88 -17.63 -16.95
CA ASP A 13 -2.26 -18.09 -16.74
C ASP A 13 -2.99 -17.16 -15.78
N VAL A 14 -3.95 -16.39 -16.30
CA VAL A 14 -4.79 -15.46 -15.52
C VAL A 14 -5.50 -16.12 -14.34
N ARG A 15 -5.72 -17.44 -14.38
CA ARG A 15 -6.32 -18.19 -13.27
C ARG A 15 -5.42 -18.21 -12.03
N GLY A 16 -4.11 -18.18 -12.22
CA GLY A 16 -3.13 -18.11 -11.13
C GLY A 16 -3.11 -16.76 -10.39
N LEU A 17 -3.67 -15.71 -10.99
CA LEU A 17 -3.82 -14.37 -10.42
C LEU A 17 -5.25 -14.11 -9.93
N ALA A 18 -6.26 -14.57 -10.67
CA ALA A 18 -7.66 -14.29 -10.38
C ALA A 18 -8.10 -14.81 -8.99
N ALA A 19 -7.69 -16.02 -8.63
CA ALA A 19 -8.03 -16.61 -7.33
C ALA A 19 -7.44 -15.81 -6.14
N PRO A 20 -6.11 -15.55 -6.06
CA PRO A 20 -5.55 -14.77 -4.95
C PRO A 20 -6.02 -13.31 -4.91
N GLU A 21 -6.19 -12.65 -6.06
CA GLU A 21 -6.70 -11.27 -6.09
C GLU A 21 -8.16 -11.18 -5.62
N SER A 22 -8.99 -12.16 -6.00
CA SER A 22 -10.37 -12.24 -5.50
C SER A 22 -10.42 -12.46 -3.99
N ALA A 23 -9.55 -13.32 -3.46
CA ALA A 23 -9.45 -13.57 -2.02
C ALA A 23 -8.97 -12.32 -1.26
N ASN A 24 -7.99 -11.59 -1.80
CA ASN A 24 -7.50 -10.35 -1.21
C ASN A 24 -8.59 -9.26 -1.20
N ASN A 25 -9.33 -9.09 -2.31
CA ASN A 25 -10.43 -8.13 -2.39
C ASN A 25 -11.58 -8.47 -1.43
N ALA A 26 -11.91 -9.76 -1.27
CA ALA A 26 -12.94 -10.21 -0.33
C ALA A 26 -12.56 -9.94 1.13
N THR A 27 -11.27 -10.04 1.47
CA THR A 27 -10.76 -9.77 2.83
C THR A 27 -11.01 -8.32 3.25
N ALA A 28 -10.95 -7.36 2.32
CA ALA A 28 -11.16 -5.94 2.61
C ALA A 28 -12.58 -5.68 3.16
N ALA A 29 -13.61 -6.23 2.53
CA ALA A 29 -14.99 -6.13 3.03
C ALA A 29 -15.22 -7.05 4.25
N GLY A 30 -14.64 -8.25 4.24
CA GLY A 30 -14.77 -9.22 5.34
C GLY A 30 -14.24 -8.71 6.68
N ALA A 31 -13.20 -7.86 6.66
CA ALA A 31 -12.65 -7.26 7.88
C ALA A 31 -13.63 -6.34 8.63
N PHE A 32 -14.68 -5.84 7.96
CA PHE A 32 -15.71 -5.01 8.60
C PHE A 32 -16.75 -5.82 9.36
N VAL A 33 -16.91 -7.11 9.05
CA VAL A 33 -17.89 -7.97 9.72
C VAL A 33 -17.67 -8.01 11.24
N PRO A 34 -16.48 -8.33 11.78
CA PRO A 34 -16.25 -8.31 13.22
C PRO A 34 -16.35 -6.90 13.81
N MET A 35 -16.01 -5.86 13.04
CA MET A 35 -16.10 -4.47 13.49
C MET A 35 -17.57 -4.06 13.69
N LEU A 36 -18.44 -4.36 12.72
CA LEU A 36 -19.85 -3.97 12.76
C LEU A 36 -20.69 -4.87 13.67
N THR A 37 -20.30 -6.12 13.87
CA THR A 37 -21.07 -7.07 14.70
C THR A 37 -20.58 -7.11 16.15
N LEU A 38 -19.27 -7.18 16.37
CA LEU A 38 -18.66 -7.36 17.70
C LEU A 38 -18.04 -6.07 18.26
N GLY A 39 -17.89 -5.02 17.45
CA GLY A 39 -17.15 -3.83 17.85
C GLY A 39 -15.64 -4.08 17.97
N ALA A 40 -15.12 -5.11 17.31
CA ALA A 40 -13.71 -5.47 17.31
C ALA A 40 -13.10 -5.37 15.90
N PRO A 41 -11.92 -4.76 15.72
CA PRO A 41 -11.35 -4.59 14.40
C PRO A 41 -10.90 -5.93 13.78
N GLY A 42 -11.24 -6.16 12.51
CA GLY A 42 -10.81 -7.34 11.75
C GLY A 42 -9.47 -7.16 11.02
N SER A 43 -8.92 -5.94 11.02
CA SER A 43 -7.66 -5.57 10.35
C SER A 43 -7.11 -4.26 10.93
N GLY A 44 -5.86 -3.93 10.61
CA GLY A 44 -5.30 -2.62 10.98
C GLY A 44 -6.04 -1.44 10.34
N THR A 45 -6.61 -1.60 9.14
CA THR A 45 -7.42 -0.55 8.48
C THR A 45 -8.73 -0.29 9.21
N THR A 46 -9.41 -1.36 9.65
CA THR A 46 -10.68 -1.25 10.39
C THR A 46 -10.48 -0.79 11.82
N ALA A 47 -9.32 -1.03 12.44
CA ALA A 47 -8.95 -0.45 13.75
C ALA A 47 -8.86 1.08 13.71
N ILE A 48 -8.19 1.62 12.69
CA ILE A 48 -8.09 3.08 12.52
C ILE A 48 -9.48 3.67 12.26
N MET A 49 -10.29 3.02 11.44
CA MET A 49 -11.64 3.47 11.17
C MET A 49 -12.57 3.34 12.38
N MET A 50 -12.40 2.32 13.22
CA MET A 50 -13.08 2.22 14.50
C MET A 50 -12.73 3.40 15.41
N GLY A 51 -11.45 3.76 15.51
CA GLY A 51 -11.01 4.96 16.21
C GLY A 51 -11.66 6.22 15.63
N ALA A 52 -11.69 6.36 14.31
CA ALA A 52 -12.34 7.49 13.65
C ALA A 52 -13.85 7.56 13.92
N LEU A 53 -14.57 6.44 13.87
CA LEU A 53 -16.00 6.40 14.20
C LEU A 53 -16.25 6.78 15.66
N MET A 54 -15.41 6.30 16.57
CA MET A 54 -15.48 6.69 17.99
C MET A 54 -15.25 8.18 18.20
N LEU A 55 -14.41 8.84 17.40
CA LEU A 55 -14.27 10.32 17.43
C LEU A 55 -15.57 11.04 17.02
N TYR A 56 -16.34 10.45 16.10
CA TYR A 56 -17.68 10.93 15.73
C TYR A 56 -18.78 10.45 16.69
N ASN A 57 -18.41 9.88 17.84
CA ASN A 57 -19.30 9.31 18.84
C ASN A 57 -20.17 8.15 18.31
N ILE A 58 -19.70 7.49 17.25
CA ILE A 58 -20.31 6.30 16.66
C ILE A 58 -19.55 5.08 17.20
N GLN A 59 -20.19 4.29 18.06
CA GLN A 59 -19.62 3.06 18.60
C GLN A 59 -20.00 1.86 17.72
N PRO A 60 -19.07 1.30 16.93
CA PRO A 60 -19.37 0.14 16.12
C PRO A 60 -19.58 -1.11 16.98
N GLY A 61 -20.43 -2.02 16.48
CA GLY A 61 -20.81 -3.25 17.16
C GLY A 61 -22.32 -3.49 17.10
N LEU A 62 -22.79 -4.45 17.90
CA LEU A 62 -24.18 -4.90 17.87
C LEU A 62 -25.19 -3.76 18.12
N MET A 63 -24.80 -2.76 18.91
CA MET A 63 -25.62 -1.58 19.22
C MET A 63 -25.96 -0.72 17.99
N LEU A 64 -25.10 -0.69 16.94
CA LEU A 64 -25.38 0.04 15.70
C LEU A 64 -26.60 -0.48 14.92
N HIS A 65 -26.98 -1.74 15.13
CA HIS A 65 -28.15 -2.32 14.46
C HIS A 65 -29.46 -1.93 15.15
N VAL A 66 -29.37 -1.51 16.42
CA VAL A 66 -30.53 -1.17 17.24
C VAL A 66 -30.82 0.33 17.15
N GLU A 67 -29.76 1.17 17.10
CA GLU A 67 -29.86 2.62 16.95
C GLU A 67 -28.65 3.21 16.21
N PRO A 68 -28.81 3.94 15.08
CA PRO A 68 -29.83 3.89 14.04
C PRO A 68 -29.46 2.89 12.91
N PRO A 69 -30.43 2.09 12.40
CA PRO A 69 -30.16 1.01 11.44
C PRO A 69 -29.65 1.50 10.07
N GLU A 70 -29.84 2.78 9.77
CA GLU A 70 -29.40 3.42 8.52
C GLU A 70 -27.88 3.44 8.37
N ILE A 71 -27.13 3.50 9.48
CA ILE A 71 -25.65 3.56 9.42
C ILE A 71 -25.10 2.24 8.88
N VAL A 72 -25.64 1.10 9.33
CA VAL A 72 -25.21 -0.22 8.84
C VAL A 72 -25.52 -0.37 7.34
N GLY A 73 -26.73 0.00 6.93
CA GLY A 73 -27.12 0.00 5.52
C GLY A 73 -26.25 0.91 4.66
N GLY A 74 -25.93 2.11 5.17
CA GLY A 74 -25.04 3.06 4.53
C GLY A 74 -23.61 2.54 4.38
N VAL A 75 -23.07 1.87 5.41
CA VAL A 75 -21.76 1.21 5.32
C VAL A 75 -21.78 0.07 4.30
N ILE A 76 -22.81 -0.78 4.30
CA ILE A 76 -22.95 -1.85 3.29
C ILE A 76 -23.03 -1.28 1.87
N ALA A 77 -23.83 -0.23 1.68
CA ALA A 77 -23.91 0.47 0.40
C ALA A 77 -22.56 1.08 -0.02
N ALA A 78 -21.84 1.69 0.93
CA ALA A 78 -20.49 2.23 0.70
C ALA A 78 -19.48 1.13 0.34
N LEU A 79 -19.57 -0.06 0.95
CA LEU A 79 -18.72 -1.21 0.59
C LEU A 79 -19.00 -1.71 -0.83
N PHE A 80 -20.26 -1.67 -1.27
CA PHE A 80 -20.62 -1.99 -2.65
C PHE A 80 -20.04 -0.98 -3.63
N VAL A 81 -20.23 0.33 -3.35
CA VAL A 81 -19.66 1.42 -4.15
C VAL A 81 -18.13 1.34 -4.18
N ALA A 82 -17.49 1.05 -3.05
CA ALA A 82 -16.05 0.89 -2.95
C ALA A 82 -15.55 -0.30 -3.79
N SER A 83 -16.28 -1.41 -3.83
CA SER A 83 -15.94 -2.57 -4.67
C SER A 83 -16.00 -2.23 -6.15
N VAL A 84 -17.04 -1.50 -6.58
CA VAL A 84 -17.17 -1.00 -7.95
C VAL A 84 -16.04 -0.04 -8.29
N PHE A 85 -15.73 0.90 -7.40
CA PHE A 85 -14.62 1.82 -7.54
C PHE A 85 -13.27 1.09 -7.63
N ALA A 86 -13.05 0.05 -6.82
CA ALA A 86 -11.82 -0.75 -6.83
C ALA A 86 -11.60 -1.43 -8.19
N ILE A 87 -12.66 -1.88 -8.87
CA ILE A 87 -12.57 -2.43 -10.22
C ILE A 87 -12.04 -1.38 -11.21
N TYR A 88 -12.59 -0.16 -11.17
CA TYR A 88 -12.12 0.93 -12.03
C TYR A 88 -10.68 1.35 -11.70
N LEU A 89 -10.32 1.38 -10.42
CA LEU A 89 -8.96 1.67 -9.98
C LEU A 89 -7.98 0.59 -10.48
N MET A 90 -8.33 -0.69 -10.35
CA MET A 90 -7.52 -1.81 -10.85
C MET A 90 -7.31 -1.72 -12.35
N LEU A 91 -8.36 -1.34 -13.11
CA LEU A 91 -8.26 -1.11 -14.54
C LEU A 91 -7.31 0.06 -14.85
N ALA A 92 -7.43 1.19 -14.14
CA ALA A 92 -6.59 2.36 -14.33
C ALA A 92 -5.10 2.04 -14.04
N VAL A 93 -4.82 1.35 -12.94
CA VAL A 93 -3.46 0.92 -12.58
C VAL A 93 -2.92 -0.10 -13.59
N GLY A 94 -3.76 -1.03 -14.07
CA GLY A 94 -3.37 -1.98 -15.11
C GLY A 94 -2.99 -1.29 -16.43
N ILE A 95 -3.75 -0.27 -16.83
CA ILE A 95 -3.44 0.56 -18.00
C ILE A 95 -2.13 1.34 -17.78
N ALA A 96 -1.94 1.92 -16.59
CA ALA A 96 -0.71 2.63 -16.24
C ALA A 96 0.52 1.70 -16.30
N GLY A 97 0.40 0.49 -15.75
CA GLY A 97 1.44 -0.54 -15.82
C GLY A 97 1.74 -0.98 -17.25
N TRP A 98 0.71 -1.17 -18.08
CA TRP A 98 0.89 -1.45 -19.50
C TRP A 98 1.61 -0.31 -20.24
N LEU A 99 1.27 0.95 -19.93
CA LEU A 99 1.92 2.12 -20.52
C LEU A 99 3.40 2.21 -20.11
N LEU A 100 3.72 1.98 -18.83
CA LEU A 100 5.09 1.91 -18.32
C LEU A 100 5.90 0.80 -19.02
N ARG A 101 5.28 -0.36 -19.28
CA ARG A 101 5.90 -1.45 -20.06
C ARG A 101 6.26 -0.99 -21.46
N LYS A 102 5.33 -0.29 -22.11
CA LYS A 102 5.50 0.22 -23.46
C LYS A 102 6.57 1.31 -23.53
N ALA A 103 6.74 2.08 -22.46
CA ALA A 103 7.79 3.09 -22.33
C ALA A 103 9.18 2.52 -21.99
N GLY A 104 9.33 1.19 -21.88
CA GLY A 104 10.61 0.53 -21.66
C GLY A 104 11.10 0.53 -20.21
N PHE A 105 10.24 0.82 -19.24
CA PHE A 105 10.60 0.71 -17.82
C PHE A 105 10.71 -0.76 -17.41
N ASP A 106 11.75 -1.08 -16.64
CA ASP A 106 11.87 -2.38 -15.99
C ASP A 106 10.73 -2.56 -14.97
N MET A 107 10.06 -3.69 -15.03
CA MET A 107 8.95 -4.02 -14.14
C MET A 107 9.43 -4.51 -12.77
N ALA A 108 10.67 -5.01 -12.67
CA ALA A 108 11.20 -5.57 -11.44
C ALA A 108 11.18 -4.56 -10.26
N PRO A 109 11.60 -3.28 -10.42
CA PRO A 109 11.51 -2.27 -9.37
C PRO A 109 10.07 -1.96 -8.94
N ILE A 110 9.11 -2.00 -9.87
CA ILE A 110 7.69 -1.73 -9.58
C ILE A 110 7.12 -2.86 -8.71
N ILE A 111 7.40 -4.11 -9.07
CA ILE A 111 6.97 -5.28 -8.29
C ILE A 111 7.60 -5.24 -6.90
N LEU A 112 8.89 -4.93 -6.81
CA LEU A 112 9.59 -4.82 -5.52
C LEU A 112 8.99 -3.71 -4.66
N GLY A 113 8.74 -2.53 -5.22
CA GLY A 113 8.10 -1.41 -4.53
C GLY A 113 6.70 -1.75 -4.04
N PHE A 114 5.91 -2.50 -4.83
CA PHE A 114 4.58 -2.95 -4.43
C PHE A 114 4.61 -3.92 -3.25
N VAL A 115 5.49 -4.92 -3.29
CA VAL A 115 5.65 -5.90 -2.20
C VAL A 115 6.14 -5.22 -0.93
N LEU A 116 7.16 -4.36 -1.03
CA LEU A 116 7.71 -3.64 0.12
C LEU A 116 6.73 -2.62 0.68
N GLY A 117 5.98 -1.97 -0.20
CA GLY A 117 4.93 -1.00 0.15
C GLY A 117 3.88 -1.63 1.06
N LYS A 118 3.42 -2.84 0.74
CA LYS A 118 2.48 -3.59 1.60
C LYS A 118 3.03 -3.80 3.01
N VAL A 119 4.31 -4.20 3.12
CA VAL A 119 4.95 -4.43 4.42
C VAL A 119 5.11 -3.10 5.18
N MET A 120 5.54 -2.05 4.50
CA MET A 120 5.67 -0.71 5.08
C MET A 120 4.32 -0.20 5.61
N GLU A 121 3.25 -0.34 4.83
CA GLU A 121 1.92 0.08 5.19
C GLU A 121 1.40 -0.65 6.43
N VAL A 122 1.55 -1.97 6.49
CA VAL A 122 1.11 -2.76 7.67
C VAL A 122 1.87 -2.30 8.93
N ASN A 123 3.18 -2.12 8.83
CA ASN A 123 3.98 -1.66 9.96
C ASN A 123 3.62 -0.24 10.39
N LEU A 124 3.36 0.66 9.43
CA LEU A 124 2.92 2.02 9.69
C LEU A 124 1.56 2.04 10.39
N ARG A 125 0.60 1.23 9.92
CA ARG A 125 -0.73 1.09 10.54
C ARG A 125 -0.64 0.54 11.95
N ASN A 126 0.18 -0.48 12.18
CA ASN A 126 0.41 -1.06 13.51
C ASN A 126 1.02 -0.01 14.47
N ALA A 127 2.00 0.77 13.99
CA ALA A 127 2.60 1.84 14.76
C ALA A 127 1.58 2.94 15.12
N GLN A 128 0.73 3.35 14.17
CA GLN A 128 -0.32 4.35 14.42
C GLN A 128 -1.41 3.84 15.36
N ALA A 129 -1.81 2.58 15.24
CA ALA A 129 -2.79 1.97 16.14
C ALA A 129 -2.27 1.90 17.58
N ILE A 130 -0.99 1.51 17.78
CA ILE A 130 -0.37 1.43 19.12
C ILE A 130 -0.15 2.82 19.74
N SER A 131 0.09 3.84 18.91
CA SER A 131 0.33 5.21 19.38
C SER A 131 -0.93 6.04 19.63
N GLY A 132 -2.12 5.50 19.34
CA GLY A 132 -3.36 6.27 19.45
C GLY A 132 -3.53 7.35 18.38
N GLY A 133 -2.85 7.22 17.23
CA GLY A 133 -2.97 8.13 16.08
C GLY A 133 -1.98 9.30 16.08
N ASP A 134 -1.01 9.36 16.99
CA ASP A 134 -0.03 10.43 17.03
C ASP A 134 1.06 10.28 15.96
N ILE A 135 0.88 10.98 14.83
CA ILE A 135 1.82 11.01 13.69
C ILE A 135 3.15 11.66 14.12
N ALA A 136 3.15 12.47 15.17
CA ALA A 136 4.35 13.13 15.67
C ALA A 136 5.39 12.12 16.15
N ILE A 137 5.00 10.89 16.53
CA ILE A 137 5.96 9.83 16.91
C ILE A 137 6.92 9.45 15.78
N LEU A 138 6.53 9.63 14.52
CA LEU A 138 7.41 9.42 13.36
C LEU A 138 8.50 10.51 13.26
N PHE A 139 8.37 11.65 13.95
CA PHE A 139 9.29 12.78 13.87
C PHE A 139 9.90 13.19 15.23
N GLU A 140 9.22 12.93 16.34
CA GLU A 140 9.61 13.36 17.69
C GLU A 140 10.60 12.41 18.37
N ARG A 141 10.55 11.11 18.03
CA ARG A 141 11.51 10.16 18.62
C ARG A 141 12.90 10.36 18.02
N LYS A 142 13.88 10.59 18.90
CA LYS A 142 15.32 10.67 18.55
C LYS A 142 15.80 9.49 17.67
N ILE A 143 15.22 8.30 17.86
CA ILE A 143 15.51 7.10 17.06
C ILE A 143 15.01 7.25 15.61
N SER A 144 13.83 7.85 15.40
CA SER A 144 13.26 8.05 14.06
C SER A 144 14.06 9.07 13.24
N LEU A 145 14.51 10.16 13.88
CA LEU A 145 15.38 11.15 13.24
C LEU A 145 16.70 10.54 12.76
N VAL A 146 17.32 9.65 13.55
CA VAL A 146 18.54 8.94 13.16
C VAL A 146 18.28 8.00 11.97
N LEU A 147 17.15 7.29 11.97
CA LEU A 147 16.76 6.41 10.85
C LEU A 147 16.48 7.18 9.56
N TRP A 148 15.78 8.31 9.64
CA TRP A 148 15.57 9.20 8.50
C TRP A 148 16.87 9.77 7.95
N ALA A 149 17.78 10.22 8.83
CA ALA A 149 19.08 10.72 8.43
C ALA A 149 19.91 9.64 7.71
N LEU A 150 19.90 8.41 8.23
CA LEU A 150 20.58 7.26 7.60
C LEU A 150 19.94 6.89 6.26
N ALA A 151 18.61 6.84 6.17
CA ALA A 151 17.89 6.52 4.94
C ALA A 151 18.19 7.54 3.83
N ILE A 152 18.15 8.84 4.17
CA ILE A 152 18.54 9.91 3.25
C ILE A 152 20.01 9.77 2.86
N ALA A 153 20.90 9.49 3.82
CA ALA A 153 22.31 9.29 3.52
C ALA A 153 22.52 8.13 2.52
N VAL A 154 21.87 6.98 2.73
CA VAL A 154 21.97 5.81 1.84
C VAL A 154 21.40 6.09 0.44
N ALA A 155 20.28 6.82 0.34
CA ALA A 155 19.69 7.17 -0.94
C ALA A 155 20.52 8.22 -1.71
N VAL A 156 21.09 9.19 -1.01
CA VAL A 156 21.76 10.36 -1.61
C VAL A 156 23.25 10.14 -1.82
N LEU A 157 23.93 9.32 -1.00
CA LEU A 157 25.36 8.97 -1.18
C LEU A 157 25.71 8.50 -2.61
N PRO A 158 25.02 7.48 -3.17
CA PRO A 158 25.39 6.96 -4.49
C PRO A 158 25.14 7.99 -5.59
N MET A 159 24.11 8.83 -5.46
CA MET A 159 23.87 9.95 -6.38
C MET A 159 24.98 11.01 -6.29
N LEU A 160 25.36 11.45 -5.09
CA LEU A 160 26.39 12.48 -4.89
C LEU A 160 27.79 11.99 -5.30
N LEU A 161 28.16 10.78 -4.91
CA LEU A 161 29.45 10.18 -5.26
C LEU A 161 29.52 9.86 -6.76
N GLY A 162 28.43 9.39 -7.37
CA GLY A 162 28.32 9.21 -8.81
C GLY A 162 28.47 10.52 -9.59
N TRP A 163 27.87 11.62 -9.11
CA TRP A 163 27.99 12.94 -9.72
C TRP A 163 29.39 13.53 -9.58
N ARG A 164 30.03 13.37 -8.42
CA ARG A 164 31.42 13.77 -8.17
C ARG A 164 32.41 12.95 -9.01
N ALA A 165 32.19 11.64 -9.15
CA ALA A 165 33.02 10.78 -9.99
C ALA A 165 32.90 11.15 -11.48
N LYS A 166 31.70 11.47 -11.96
CA LYS A 166 31.47 11.93 -13.34
C LYS A 166 32.15 13.28 -13.62
N ARG A 167 32.06 14.24 -12.69
CA ARG A 167 32.74 15.55 -12.79
C ARG A 167 34.27 15.43 -12.80
N ARG A 168 34.85 14.56 -11.95
CA ARG A 168 36.31 14.35 -11.92
C ARG A 168 36.84 13.73 -13.22
N ARG A 169 36.08 12.81 -13.84
CA ARG A 169 36.43 12.22 -15.15
C ARG A 169 36.34 13.24 -16.29
N ALA A 170 35.36 14.15 -16.24
CA ALA A 170 35.22 15.21 -17.25
C ALA A 170 36.37 16.24 -17.18
N LEU A 171 36.81 16.60 -15.97
CA LEU A 171 37.94 17.51 -15.75
C LEU A 171 39.29 16.89 -16.18
N ALA A 172 39.50 15.60 -15.88
CA ALA A 172 40.70 14.88 -16.31
C ALA A 172 40.78 14.73 -17.85
N ALA A 173 39.64 14.54 -18.53
CA ALA A 173 39.59 14.47 -19.99
C ALA A 173 39.87 15.82 -20.67
N SER A 174 39.52 16.95 -20.05
CA SER A 174 39.87 18.28 -20.57
C SER A 174 41.35 18.62 -20.41
N GLU A 175 42.02 18.10 -19.37
CA GLU A 175 43.48 18.27 -19.21
C GLU A 175 44.28 17.43 -20.21
N SER A 176 43.81 16.24 -20.58
CA SER A 176 44.49 15.37 -21.56
C SER A 176 44.29 15.81 -23.02
N ALA A 177 43.25 16.58 -23.34
CA ALA A 177 42.99 17.11 -24.68
C ALA A 177 43.65 18.48 -24.94
N ALA A 178 44.20 19.09 -23.89
CA ALA A 178 44.92 20.37 -23.95
C ALA A 178 46.45 20.21 -24.00
N GLN A 179 46.95 18.97 -23.94
CA GLN A 179 48.35 18.58 -24.20
C GLN A 179 48.48 18.00 -25.61
#